data_AF-A0A6P1CMR1-F1
#
_entry.id   AF-A0A6P1CMR1-F1
#
_cell.length_a   1.000
_cell.length_b   1.000
_cell.length_c   1.000
_cell.angle_alpha   90.00
_cell.angle_beta   90.00
_cell.angle_gamma   90.00
#
_symmetry.space_group_name_H-M   'P 1'
#
loop_
_entity.id
_entity.type
_entity.pdbx_description
1 polymer ?
#
loop_
_entity_poly.entity_id
_entity_poly.type
_entity_poly.pdbx_seq_one_letter_code
_entity_poly.pdbx_strand_id
1 'polypeptide(L)'
;MGLDRRSAREQPTREQLELELVRDVVLARRRQESLVLAALTFGAELLDVGRRSAATRAGRILESYAVDENDIARDPRAALRADMARERARARRIGLGTDAEHRTHQIELLYEVRADLLDVVRRSRKYRFDRDTFSDQIAQGLCAVTDKLIGNSDMDTYHAWQRGMVLKLIEEPTRYGPPRVLATVDAGPGRQPLTVEWDSCERRLALVMRMMRAGISPVVICERLLADLSRSSPLRYSER
;
A
#
# COMPACT_ATOMS: atom_id res chain seq x y z
N MET A 1 34.56 58.61 -19.70
CA MET A 1 34.08 58.41 -18.32
C MET A 1 32.72 57.73 -18.40
N GLY A 2 32.68 56.44 -18.05
CA GLY A 2 31.67 55.48 -18.52
C GLY A 2 30.28 55.64 -17.91
N LEU A 3 29.27 55.46 -18.76
CA LEU A 3 27.92 55.02 -18.40
C LEU A 3 27.85 53.54 -18.71
N ASP A 4 28.00 52.71 -17.67
CA ASP A 4 27.62 51.29 -17.74
C ASP A 4 27.27 50.83 -16.32
N ARG A 5 26.16 51.37 -15.79
CA ARG A 5 25.49 50.75 -14.64
C ARG A 5 24.75 49.53 -15.15
N ARG A 6 25.51 48.43 -15.16
CA ARG A 6 25.09 47.06 -15.42
C ARG A 6 23.84 46.72 -14.62
N SER A 7 22.72 46.58 -15.33
CA SER A 7 21.56 45.79 -14.91
C SER A 7 21.95 44.31 -14.95
N ALA A 8 22.75 43.85 -13.99
CA ALA A 8 22.90 42.43 -13.74
C ALA A 8 21.62 41.96 -13.05
N ARG A 9 20.66 41.46 -13.83
CA ARG A 9 19.63 40.55 -13.31
C ARG A 9 20.39 39.36 -12.73
N GLU A 10 20.58 39.34 -11.41
CA GLU A 10 21.05 38.16 -10.69
C GLU A 10 20.08 37.02 -11.03
N GLN A 11 20.59 36.01 -11.75
CA GLN A 11 19.80 34.83 -12.04
C GLN A 11 19.58 34.10 -10.71
N PRO A 12 18.32 33.75 -10.37
CA PRO A 12 18.05 33.06 -9.13
C PRO A 12 18.83 31.74 -9.10
N THR A 13 19.48 31.50 -7.96
CA THR A 13 20.21 30.25 -7.73
C THR A 13 19.23 29.07 -7.72
N ARG A 14 19.71 27.89 -8.07
CA ARG A 14 18.89 26.66 -8.06
C ARG A 14 18.17 26.43 -6.73
N GLU A 15 18.83 26.74 -5.62
CA GLU A 15 18.24 26.62 -4.28
C GLU A 15 17.10 27.61 -4.03
N GLN A 16 17.18 28.82 -4.58
CA GLN A 16 16.09 29.81 -4.51
C GLN A 16 14.89 29.34 -5.32
N LEU A 17 15.10 28.81 -6.52
CA LEU A 17 14.03 28.24 -7.35
C LEU A 17 13.35 27.03 -6.68
N GLU A 18 14.13 26.16 -6.02
CA GLU A 18 13.59 25.03 -5.26
C GLU A 18 12.77 25.49 -4.04
N LEU A 19 13.20 26.54 -3.34
CA LEU A 19 12.45 27.12 -2.21
C LEU A 19 11.16 27.82 -2.67
N GLU A 20 11.19 28.54 -3.79
CA GLU A 20 10.01 29.14 -4.41
C GLU A 20 9.00 28.07 -4.83
N LEU A 21 9.46 26.99 -5.47
CA LEU A 21 8.60 25.86 -5.83
C LEU A 21 7.95 25.22 -4.59
N VAL A 22 8.72 24.98 -3.53
CA VAL A 22 8.18 24.42 -2.28
C VAL A 22 7.14 25.36 -1.68
N ARG A 23 7.39 26.67 -1.69
CA ARG A 23 6.46 27.69 -1.20
C ARG A 23 5.14 27.64 -1.99
N ASP A 24 5.21 27.62 -3.31
CA ASP A 24 4.03 27.60 -4.17
C ASP A 24 3.19 26.34 -3.99
N VAL A 25 3.86 25.18 -3.89
CA VAL A 25 3.19 23.89 -3.64
C VAL A 25 2.47 23.90 -2.29
N VAL A 26 3.13 24.37 -1.22
CA VAL A 26 2.53 24.45 0.12
C VAL A 26 1.35 25.43 0.14
N LEU A 27 1.48 26.60 -0.48
CA LEU A 27 0.41 27.58 -0.58
C LEU A 27 -0.80 27.04 -1.35
N ALA A 28 -0.57 26.45 -2.53
CA ALA A 28 -1.63 25.87 -3.35
C ALA A 28 -2.39 24.78 -2.59
N ARG A 29 -1.66 23.88 -1.93
CA ARG A 29 -2.24 22.80 -1.14
C ARG A 29 -3.08 23.31 0.02
N ARG A 30 -2.55 24.23 0.83
CA ARG A 30 -3.30 24.79 1.98
C ARG A 30 -4.51 25.58 1.56
N ARG A 31 -4.43 26.37 0.48
CA ARG A 31 -5.58 27.10 -0.08
C ARG A 31 -6.68 26.13 -0.52
N GLN A 32 -6.31 25.03 -1.18
CA GLN A 32 -7.26 23.99 -1.58
C GLN A 32 -7.91 23.31 -0.37
N GLU A 33 -7.13 22.92 0.64
CA GLU A 33 -7.66 22.32 1.87
C GLU A 33 -8.60 23.27 2.63
N SER A 34 -8.22 24.54 2.77
CA SER A 34 -9.05 25.59 3.36
C SER A 34 -10.37 25.79 2.62
N LEU A 35 -10.36 25.80 1.28
CA LEU A 35 -11.58 25.91 0.48
C LEU A 35 -12.52 24.73 0.68
N VAL A 36 -11.98 23.51 0.74
CA VAL A 36 -12.78 22.30 1.00
C VAL A 36 -13.40 22.36 2.40
N LEU A 37 -12.64 22.75 3.43
CA LEU A 37 -13.16 22.88 4.79
C LEU A 37 -14.22 23.99 4.90
N ALA A 38 -14.01 25.12 4.24
CA ALA A 38 -14.98 26.19 4.16
C ALA A 38 -16.28 25.72 3.50
N ALA A 39 -16.19 24.98 2.38
CA ALA A 39 -17.34 24.44 1.68
C ALA A 39 -18.11 23.41 2.53
N LEU A 40 -17.41 22.51 3.23
CA LEU A 40 -18.03 21.52 4.12
C LEU A 40 -18.70 22.19 5.33
N THR A 41 -18.04 23.19 5.93
CA THR A 41 -18.59 23.96 7.06
C THR A 41 -19.84 24.71 6.62
N PHE A 42 -19.78 25.38 5.46
CA PHE A 42 -20.93 26.07 4.90
C PHE A 42 -22.08 25.11 4.57
N GLY A 43 -21.79 23.94 3.99
CA GLY A 43 -22.78 22.90 3.73
C GLY A 43 -23.46 22.38 5.00
N ALA A 44 -22.71 22.20 6.09
CA ALA A 44 -23.25 21.80 7.38
C ALA A 44 -24.15 22.87 8.00
N GLU A 45 -23.75 24.14 7.89
CA GLU A 45 -24.53 25.26 8.42
C GLU A 45 -25.75 25.62 7.56
N LEU A 46 -25.74 25.32 6.27
CA LEU A 46 -26.89 25.52 5.37
C LEU A 46 -28.12 24.70 5.78
N LEU A 47 -27.93 23.62 6.54
CA LEU A 47 -29.04 22.83 7.09
C LEU A 47 -29.84 23.58 8.17
N ASP A 48 -29.31 24.71 8.67
CA ASP A 48 -29.85 25.46 9.81
C ASP A 48 -30.09 26.97 9.50
N VAL A 49 -29.92 27.41 8.24
CA VAL A 49 -29.90 28.84 7.86
C VAL A 49 -30.82 29.17 6.69
N GLY A 50 -31.64 30.24 6.83
CA GLY A 50 -32.52 30.74 5.77
C GLY A 50 -31.78 31.36 4.58
N ARG A 51 -32.35 31.25 3.36
CA ARG A 51 -31.72 31.64 2.07
C ARG A 51 -31.13 33.07 2.01
N ARG A 52 -31.63 34.03 2.79
CA ARG A 52 -31.20 35.44 2.75
C ARG A 52 -29.90 35.74 3.50
N SER A 53 -29.48 34.88 4.43
CA SER A 53 -28.24 35.04 5.21
C SER A 53 -27.07 34.16 4.75
N ALA A 54 -27.31 33.26 3.79
CA ALA A 54 -26.34 32.28 3.30
C ALA A 54 -25.07 32.92 2.71
N ALA A 55 -25.19 33.98 1.91
CA ALA A 55 -24.04 34.63 1.28
C ALA A 55 -23.12 35.33 2.30
N THR A 56 -23.69 36.09 3.23
CA THR A 56 -22.92 36.73 4.32
C THR A 56 -22.26 35.69 5.22
N ARG A 57 -22.92 34.56 5.44
CA ARG A 57 -22.35 33.47 6.23
C ARG A 57 -21.21 32.77 5.51
N ALA A 58 -21.36 32.50 4.20
CA ALA A 58 -20.30 31.95 3.36
C ALA A 58 -19.04 32.85 3.39
N GLY A 59 -19.21 34.18 3.32
CA GLY A 59 -18.10 35.13 3.41
C GLY A 59 -17.32 35.01 4.72
N ARG A 60 -18.00 34.99 5.87
CA ARG A 60 -17.36 34.84 7.19
C ARG A 60 -16.64 33.50 7.35
N ILE A 61 -17.19 32.43 6.80
CA ILE A 61 -16.57 31.10 6.81
C ILE A 61 -15.28 31.13 5.98
N LEU A 62 -15.32 31.69 4.76
CA LEU A 62 -14.14 31.80 3.91
C LEU A 62 -13.03 32.62 4.57
N GLU A 63 -13.38 33.72 5.22
CA GLU A 63 -12.43 34.53 6.02
C GLU A 63 -11.82 33.72 7.17
N SER A 64 -12.61 32.91 7.89
CA SER A 64 -12.08 32.09 9.00
C SER A 64 -11.12 30.97 8.56
N TYR A 65 -11.17 30.59 7.28
CA TYR A 65 -10.29 29.57 6.69
C TYR A 65 -9.18 30.17 5.82
N ALA A 66 -9.01 31.50 5.79
CA ALA A 66 -7.94 32.14 5.02
C ALA A 66 -6.56 31.64 5.46
N VAL A 67 -5.70 31.34 4.49
CA VAL A 67 -4.34 30.85 4.74
C VAL A 67 -3.42 32.02 5.04
N ASP A 68 -2.71 31.98 6.17
CA ASP A 68 -1.63 32.94 6.44
C ASP A 68 -0.40 32.61 5.58
N GLU A 69 -0.14 33.45 4.59
CA GLU A 69 0.94 33.27 3.63
C GLU A 69 2.30 33.71 4.19
N ASN A 70 2.31 34.54 5.23
CA ASN A 70 3.54 35.06 5.82
C ASN A 70 4.30 33.98 6.59
N ASP A 71 3.57 33.11 7.29
CA ASP A 71 4.15 31.96 7.99
C ASP A 71 4.81 30.97 7.03
N ILE A 72 4.25 30.80 5.83
CA ILE A 72 4.77 29.91 4.79
C ILE A 72 5.96 30.55 4.07
N ALA A 73 5.91 31.87 3.84
CA ALA A 73 7.00 32.62 3.22
C ALA A 73 8.27 32.64 4.09
N ARG A 74 8.13 32.58 5.42
CA ARG A 74 9.25 32.60 6.37
C ARG A 74 10.06 31.30 6.40
N ASP A 75 9.40 30.14 6.31
CA ASP A 75 10.08 28.83 6.20
C ASP A 75 9.21 27.80 5.43
N PRO A 76 9.33 27.76 4.09
CA PRO A 76 8.57 26.84 3.25
C PRO A 76 8.83 25.36 3.56
N ARG A 77 10.07 25.02 3.94
CA ARG A 77 10.47 23.63 4.22
C ARG A 77 9.89 23.14 5.54
N ALA A 78 9.83 23.99 6.58
CA ALA A 78 9.15 23.66 7.81
C ALA A 78 7.64 23.52 7.61
N ALA A 79 7.03 24.42 6.82
CA ALA A 79 5.62 24.34 6.49
C ALA A 79 5.26 23.02 5.78
N LEU A 80 6.08 22.60 4.79
CA LEU A 80 5.92 21.31 4.11
C LEU A 80 6.05 20.12 5.08
N ARG A 81 7.07 20.13 5.95
CA ARG A 81 7.27 19.06 6.95
C ARG A 81 6.07 18.92 7.89
N ALA A 82 5.51 20.05 8.34
CA ALA A 82 4.32 20.08 9.19
C ALA A 82 3.08 19.53 8.44
N ASP A 83 2.91 19.87 7.16
CA ASP A 83 1.80 19.38 6.34
C ASP A 83 1.87 17.86 6.16
N MET A 84 3.05 17.34 5.81
CA MET A 84 3.26 15.90 5.72
C MET A 84 3.04 15.17 7.04
N ALA A 85 3.43 15.77 8.18
CA ALA A 85 3.19 15.18 9.50
C ALA A 85 1.69 15.11 9.84
N ARG A 86 0.94 16.18 9.52
CA ARG A 86 -0.52 16.23 9.69
C ARG A 86 -1.22 15.23 8.79
N GLU A 87 -0.78 15.11 7.54
CA GLU A 87 -1.30 14.13 6.59
C GLU A 87 -1.08 12.71 7.09
N ARG A 88 0.14 12.35 7.53
CA ARG A 88 0.42 11.04 8.13
C ARG A 88 -0.44 10.78 9.36
N ALA A 89 -0.63 11.77 10.23
CA ALA A 89 -1.48 11.64 11.41
C ALA A 89 -2.96 11.43 11.03
N ARG A 90 -3.45 12.14 10.01
CA ARG A 90 -4.81 11.97 9.47
C ARG A 90 -4.97 10.59 8.84
N ALA A 91 -4.02 10.19 8.01
CA ALA A 91 -3.99 8.91 7.32
C ALA A 91 -4.03 7.75 8.32
N ARG A 92 -3.23 7.80 9.39
CA ARG A 92 -3.32 6.87 10.55
C ARG A 92 -4.71 6.86 11.19
N ARG A 93 -5.32 8.03 11.43
CA ARG A 93 -6.65 8.14 12.05
C ARG A 93 -7.76 7.54 11.19
N ILE A 94 -7.63 7.60 9.86
CA ILE A 94 -8.61 7.05 8.92
C ILE A 94 -8.25 5.63 8.42
N GLY A 95 -7.20 5.01 8.98
CA GLY A 95 -6.76 3.66 8.64
C GLY A 95 -5.96 3.55 7.33
N LEU A 96 -5.59 4.67 6.72
CA LEU A 96 -4.70 4.76 5.57
C LEU A 96 -3.25 4.92 6.08
N GLY A 97 -2.70 3.92 6.76
CA GLY A 97 -1.29 3.90 7.17
C GLY A 97 -0.38 3.30 6.09
N THR A 98 0.93 3.34 6.30
CA THR A 98 1.95 2.62 5.51
C THR A 98 1.64 1.12 5.37
N ASP A 99 0.99 0.53 6.37
CA ASP A 99 0.51 -0.86 6.32
C ASP A 99 -0.58 -1.09 5.26
N ALA A 100 -1.43 -0.09 4.96
CA ALA A 100 -2.48 -0.23 3.97
C ALA A 100 -1.91 -0.24 2.55
N GLU A 101 -0.92 0.61 2.27
CA GLU A 101 -0.21 0.64 0.99
C GLU A 101 0.61 -0.63 0.79
N HIS A 102 1.38 -1.05 1.81
CA HIS A 102 2.14 -2.29 1.78
C HIS A 102 1.25 -3.51 1.57
N ARG A 103 0.10 -3.57 2.27
CA ARG A 103 -0.90 -4.63 2.11
C ARG A 103 -1.54 -4.61 0.73
N THR A 104 -1.88 -3.44 0.18
CA THR A 104 -2.45 -3.33 -1.17
C THR A 104 -1.47 -3.88 -2.19
N HIS A 105 -0.21 -3.49 -2.08
CA HIS A 105 0.85 -4.00 -2.93
C HIS A 105 1.04 -5.52 -2.79
N GLN A 106 1.01 -6.05 -1.56
CA GLN A 106 1.10 -7.49 -1.31
C GLN A 106 -0.08 -8.26 -1.94
N ILE A 107 -1.30 -7.72 -1.84
CA ILE A 107 -2.49 -8.33 -2.46
C ILE A 107 -2.38 -8.32 -3.99
N GLU A 108 -1.97 -7.20 -4.59
CA GLU A 108 -1.75 -7.07 -6.03
C GLU A 108 -0.73 -8.10 -6.54
N LEU A 109 0.39 -8.24 -5.83
CA LEU A 109 1.42 -9.23 -6.15
C LEU A 109 0.87 -10.66 -6.11
N LEU A 110 0.07 -11.00 -5.11
CA LEU A 110 -0.54 -12.32 -5.01
C LEU A 110 -1.56 -12.58 -6.14
N TYR A 111 -2.27 -11.55 -6.59
CA TYR A 111 -3.12 -11.64 -7.78
C TYR A 111 -2.30 -11.85 -9.05
N GLU A 112 -1.17 -11.16 -9.20
CA GLU A 112 -0.24 -11.32 -10.31
C GLU A 112 0.35 -12.74 -10.34
N VAL A 113 0.86 -13.23 -9.21
CA VAL A 113 1.35 -14.60 -9.06
C VAL A 113 0.29 -15.63 -9.46
N ARG A 114 -0.96 -15.42 -9.05
CA ARG A 114 -2.07 -16.30 -9.45
C ARG A 114 -2.31 -16.25 -10.96
N ALA A 115 -2.30 -15.06 -11.56
CA ALA A 115 -2.49 -14.90 -13.00
C ALA A 115 -1.39 -15.63 -13.79
N ASP A 116 -0.13 -15.47 -13.37
CA ASP A 116 1.02 -16.13 -13.97
C ASP A 116 0.91 -17.66 -13.88
N LEU A 117 0.55 -18.21 -12.72
CA LEU A 117 0.33 -19.65 -12.55
C LEU A 117 -0.78 -20.17 -13.48
N LEU A 118 -1.88 -19.43 -13.61
CA LEU A 118 -2.97 -19.81 -14.51
C LEU A 118 -2.50 -19.80 -15.97
N ASP A 119 -1.68 -18.82 -16.36
CA ASP A 119 -1.12 -18.75 -17.71
C ASP A 119 -0.10 -19.85 -17.98
N VAL A 120 0.72 -20.22 -17.00
CA VAL A 120 1.60 -21.41 -17.06
C VAL A 120 0.78 -22.67 -17.30
N VAL A 121 -0.30 -22.88 -16.54
CA VAL A 121 -1.19 -24.04 -16.73
C VAL A 121 -1.83 -24.03 -18.12
N ARG A 122 -2.35 -22.88 -18.58
CA ARG A 122 -2.95 -22.73 -19.91
C ARG A 122 -1.97 -23.05 -21.02
N ARG A 123 -0.75 -22.51 -20.96
CA ARG A 123 0.30 -22.75 -21.96
C ARG A 123 0.79 -24.19 -21.94
N SER A 124 0.88 -24.81 -20.78
CA SER A 124 1.36 -26.19 -20.62
C SER A 124 0.35 -27.21 -21.17
N ARG A 125 -0.96 -26.92 -21.17
CA ARG A 125 -1.99 -27.82 -21.71
C ARG A 125 -1.76 -28.27 -23.15
N LYS A 126 -1.03 -27.50 -23.97
CA LYS A 126 -0.68 -27.90 -25.34
C LYS A 126 0.23 -29.13 -25.40
N TYR A 127 0.94 -29.41 -24.31
CA TYR A 127 1.82 -30.58 -24.14
C TYR A 127 1.18 -31.71 -23.33
N ARG A 128 -0.14 -31.70 -23.07
CA ARG A 128 -0.80 -32.67 -22.19
C ARG A 128 -0.58 -34.17 -22.53
N PHE A 129 -0.19 -34.46 -23.77
CA PHE A 129 0.08 -35.82 -24.25
C PHE A 129 1.55 -36.23 -24.11
N ASP A 130 2.44 -35.27 -23.85
CA ASP A 130 3.84 -35.47 -23.50
C ASP A 130 4.02 -35.10 -22.02
N ARG A 131 4.00 -36.13 -21.16
CA ARG A 131 3.96 -35.94 -19.70
C ARG A 131 5.23 -35.29 -19.17
N ASP A 132 6.38 -35.58 -19.78
CA ASP A 132 7.68 -35.06 -19.34
C ASP A 132 7.77 -33.58 -19.68
N THR A 133 7.50 -33.23 -20.95
CA THR A 133 7.46 -31.82 -21.37
C THR A 133 6.38 -31.02 -20.63
N PHE A 134 5.22 -31.62 -20.35
CA PHE A 134 4.19 -30.97 -19.54
C PHE A 134 4.69 -30.66 -18.12
N SER A 135 5.31 -31.65 -17.45
CA SER A 135 5.85 -31.48 -16.10
C SER A 135 6.95 -30.43 -16.06
N ASP A 136 7.87 -30.44 -17.03
CA ASP A 136 8.98 -29.50 -17.11
C ASP A 136 8.50 -28.05 -17.32
N GLN A 137 7.50 -27.83 -18.16
CA GLN A 137 6.91 -26.51 -18.36
C GLN A 137 6.23 -25.98 -17.10
N ILE A 138 5.52 -26.84 -16.36
CA ILE A 138 4.94 -26.47 -15.07
C ILE A 138 6.06 -26.18 -14.05
N ALA A 139 7.12 -26.98 -14.00
CA ALA A 139 8.26 -26.77 -13.11
C ALA A 139 8.95 -25.43 -13.38
N GLN A 140 9.21 -25.11 -14.65
CA GLN A 140 9.81 -23.83 -15.05
C GLN A 140 8.92 -22.65 -14.64
N GLY A 141 7.61 -22.73 -14.88
CA GLY A 141 6.68 -21.69 -14.48
C GLY A 141 6.56 -21.53 -12.96
N LEU A 142 6.59 -22.64 -12.21
CA LEU A 142 6.60 -22.63 -10.75
C LEU A 142 7.86 -21.98 -10.20
N CYS A 143 9.03 -22.23 -10.78
CA CYS A 143 10.28 -21.55 -10.40
C CYS A 143 10.16 -20.03 -10.59
N ALA A 144 9.68 -19.57 -11.75
CA ALA A 144 9.55 -18.13 -12.03
C ALA A 144 8.59 -17.42 -11.05
N VAL A 145 7.50 -18.09 -10.69
CA VAL A 145 6.55 -17.60 -9.67
C VAL A 145 7.19 -17.59 -8.28
N THR A 146 7.96 -18.62 -7.95
CA THR A 146 8.67 -18.71 -6.67
C THR A 146 9.71 -17.60 -6.54
N ASP A 147 10.44 -17.27 -7.61
CA ASP A 147 11.38 -16.15 -7.65
C ASP A 147 10.69 -14.81 -7.38
N LYS A 148 9.50 -14.61 -7.95
CA LYS A 148 8.67 -13.43 -7.70
C LYS A 148 8.22 -13.33 -6.24
N LEU A 149 7.87 -14.46 -5.61
CA LEU A 149 7.55 -14.51 -4.19
C LEU A 149 8.78 -14.18 -3.33
N ILE A 150 9.95 -14.74 -3.67
CA ILE A 150 11.22 -14.49 -2.94
C ILE A 150 11.58 -13.00 -2.96
N GLY A 151 11.50 -12.35 -4.12
CA GLY A 151 11.86 -10.93 -4.27
C GLY A 151 11.05 -9.97 -3.41
N ASN A 152 9.89 -10.41 -2.89
CA ASN A 152 8.96 -9.61 -2.09
C ASN A 152 8.69 -10.21 -0.71
N SER A 153 9.52 -11.16 -0.26
CA SER A 153 9.36 -11.83 1.03
C SER A 153 10.29 -11.24 2.09
N ASP A 154 9.76 -11.00 3.29
CA ASP A 154 10.58 -10.86 4.49
C ASP A 154 11.11 -12.23 4.94
N MET A 155 12.43 -12.39 4.92
CA MET A 155 13.07 -13.68 5.17
C MET A 155 12.91 -14.15 6.63
N ASP A 156 12.80 -13.24 7.59
CA ASP A 156 12.55 -13.60 8.98
C ASP A 156 11.14 -14.19 9.16
N THR A 157 10.14 -13.54 8.55
CA THR A 157 8.76 -14.04 8.49
C THR A 157 8.68 -15.36 7.72
N TYR A 158 9.40 -15.51 6.61
CA TYR A 158 9.51 -16.78 5.88
C TYR A 158 10.08 -17.91 6.74
N HIS A 159 11.15 -17.67 7.49
CA HIS A 159 11.72 -18.70 8.36
C HIS A 159 10.76 -19.13 9.48
N ALA A 160 9.96 -18.21 10.01
CA ALA A 160 8.89 -18.55 10.95
C ALA A 160 7.83 -19.46 10.27
N TRP A 161 7.34 -19.07 9.09
CA TRP A 161 6.39 -19.89 8.32
C TRP A 161 6.94 -21.25 7.92
N GLN A 162 8.23 -21.34 7.60
CA GLN A 162 8.90 -22.56 7.18
C GLN A 162 8.84 -23.64 8.26
N ARG A 163 8.98 -23.27 9.54
CA ARG A 163 8.85 -24.19 10.68
C ARG A 163 7.45 -24.76 10.81
N GLY A 164 6.43 -24.00 10.39
CA GLY A 164 5.08 -24.52 10.12
C GLY A 164 4.17 -24.68 11.32
N MET A 165 4.56 -24.21 12.51
CA MET A 165 3.70 -24.25 13.69
C MET A 165 2.92 -22.94 13.84
N VAL A 166 1.63 -23.01 13.52
CA VAL A 166 0.66 -21.93 13.77
C VAL A 166 0.08 -22.11 15.17
N LEU A 167 0.26 -21.11 16.02
CA LEU A 167 -0.18 -21.13 17.41
C LEU A 167 -1.58 -20.55 17.58
N LYS A 168 -1.92 -19.52 16.78
CA LYS A 168 -3.18 -18.81 16.86
C LYS A 168 -3.55 -18.19 15.53
N LEU A 169 -4.84 -18.15 15.22
CA LEU A 169 -5.41 -17.31 14.17
C LEU A 169 -6.35 -16.27 14.79
N ILE A 170 -6.32 -15.06 14.25
CA ILE A 170 -7.19 -13.95 14.65
C ILE A 170 -7.73 -13.31 13.38
N GLU A 171 -9.05 -13.14 13.32
CA GLU A 171 -9.68 -12.36 12.27
C GLU A 171 -9.94 -10.94 12.77
N GLU A 172 -9.42 -9.96 12.03
CA GLU A 172 -9.66 -8.54 12.25
C GLU A 172 -10.69 -8.06 11.20
N PRO A 173 -11.87 -7.60 11.62
CA PRO A 173 -12.85 -7.06 10.70
C PRO A 173 -12.30 -5.80 10.03
N THR A 174 -12.49 -5.71 8.72
CA THR A 174 -12.11 -4.52 7.93
C THR A 174 -13.35 -3.70 7.61
N ARG A 175 -13.21 -2.37 7.47
CA ARG A 175 -14.34 -1.49 7.09
C ARG A 175 -14.93 -1.85 5.73
N TYR A 176 -14.11 -2.38 4.82
CA TYR A 176 -14.49 -2.77 3.47
C TYR A 176 -13.70 -4.02 3.06
N GLY A 177 -14.37 -5.01 2.45
CA GLY A 177 -13.75 -6.23 1.94
C GLY A 177 -13.74 -7.40 2.92
N PRO A 178 -13.01 -8.49 2.61
CA PRO A 178 -12.88 -9.63 3.51
C PRO A 178 -12.09 -9.27 4.79
N PRO A 179 -12.32 -9.99 5.90
CA PRO A 179 -11.57 -9.79 7.13
C PRO A 179 -10.08 -10.04 6.89
N ARG A 180 -9.24 -9.36 7.67
CA ARG A 180 -7.81 -9.60 7.69
C ARG A 180 -7.55 -10.75 8.65
N VAL A 181 -6.84 -11.78 8.20
CA VAL A 181 -6.47 -12.90 9.05
C VAL A 181 -5.01 -12.75 9.45
N LEU A 182 -4.77 -12.72 10.76
CA LEU A 182 -3.44 -12.73 11.35
C LEU A 182 -3.16 -14.11 11.94
N ALA A 183 -1.92 -14.55 11.80
CA ALA A 183 -1.42 -15.77 12.39
C ALA A 183 -0.27 -15.48 13.35
N THR A 184 -0.38 -16.03 14.55
CA THR A 184 0.76 -16.13 15.45
C THR A 184 1.48 -17.43 15.14
N VAL A 185 2.73 -17.34 14.68
CA VAL A 185 3.58 -18.46 14.30
C VAL A 185 4.76 -18.59 15.27
N ASP A 186 5.22 -19.82 15.48
CA ASP A 186 6.42 -20.05 16.26
C ASP A 186 7.68 -19.60 15.48
N ALA A 187 8.42 -18.65 16.05
CA ALA A 187 9.67 -18.15 15.50
C ALA A 187 10.88 -19.03 15.86
N GLY A 188 10.69 -20.08 16.67
CA GLY A 188 11.72 -21.05 17.05
C GLY A 188 12.38 -20.76 18.42
N PRO A 189 13.34 -21.61 18.82
CA PRO A 189 13.91 -21.58 20.16
C PRO A 189 14.60 -20.24 20.47
N GLY A 190 14.31 -19.69 21.64
CA GLY A 190 14.87 -18.41 22.11
C GLY A 190 14.25 -17.17 21.46
N ARG A 191 13.21 -17.32 20.62
CA ARG A 191 12.48 -16.20 20.00
C ARG A 191 11.03 -16.17 20.49
N GLN A 192 10.47 -14.96 20.60
CA GLN A 192 9.04 -14.81 20.87
C GLN A 192 8.23 -15.17 19.62
N PRO A 193 7.01 -15.71 19.77
CA PRO A 193 6.11 -15.93 18.65
C PRO A 193 5.88 -14.66 17.83
N LEU A 194 5.81 -14.82 16.51
CA LEU A 194 5.64 -13.71 15.58
C LEU A 194 4.19 -13.67 15.10
N THR A 195 3.57 -12.50 15.13
CA THR A 195 2.24 -12.30 14.54
C THR A 195 2.39 -11.69 13.14
N VAL A 196 1.91 -12.41 12.13
CA VAL A 196 2.09 -12.08 10.71
C VAL A 196 0.77 -12.23 9.96
N GLU A 197 0.66 -11.60 8.79
CA GLU A 197 -0.52 -11.80 7.94
C GLU A 197 -0.59 -13.24 7.41
N TRP A 198 -1.80 -13.80 7.41
CA TRP A 198 -2.05 -15.12 6.81
C TRP A 198 -1.93 -15.07 5.28
N ASP A 199 -2.35 -13.96 4.68
CA ASP A 199 -2.31 -13.75 3.24
C ASP A 199 -0.97 -13.17 2.78
N SER A 200 0.13 -13.82 3.16
CA SER A 200 1.48 -13.34 2.87
C SER A 200 2.20 -14.13 1.75
N CYS A 201 3.27 -13.55 1.20
CA CYS A 201 4.14 -14.20 0.21
C CYS A 201 4.99 -15.28 0.87
N GLU A 202 5.50 -14.99 2.05
CA GLU A 202 6.35 -15.82 2.89
C GLU A 202 5.68 -17.15 3.23
N ARG A 203 4.39 -17.13 3.57
CA ARG A 203 3.61 -18.34 3.85
C ARG A 203 3.53 -19.24 2.63
N ARG A 204 3.27 -18.66 1.45
CA ARG A 204 3.13 -19.39 0.19
C ARG A 204 4.45 -19.93 -0.30
N LEU A 205 5.51 -19.13 -0.17
CA LEU A 205 6.88 -19.55 -0.41
C LEU A 205 7.25 -20.72 0.52
N ALA A 206 6.96 -20.63 1.82
CA ALA A 206 7.21 -21.71 2.77
C ALA A 206 6.44 -22.99 2.43
N LEU A 207 5.19 -22.87 1.96
CA LEU A 207 4.41 -24.01 1.47
C LEU A 207 5.07 -24.67 0.26
N VAL A 208 5.41 -23.89 -0.77
CA VAL A 208 6.07 -24.38 -1.99
C VAL A 208 7.38 -25.09 -1.63
N MET A 209 8.24 -24.44 -0.83
CA MET A 209 9.54 -24.98 -0.45
C MET A 209 9.42 -26.27 0.37
N ARG A 210 8.43 -26.40 1.25
CA ARG A 210 8.17 -27.66 1.97
C ARG A 210 7.74 -28.77 1.03
N MET A 211 6.84 -28.49 0.08
CA MET A 211 6.37 -29.49 -0.87
C MET A 211 7.49 -29.94 -1.82
N MET A 212 8.32 -29.01 -2.30
CA MET A 212 9.50 -29.33 -3.12
C MET A 212 10.48 -30.23 -2.36
N ARG A 213 10.78 -29.91 -1.10
CA ARG A 213 11.65 -30.75 -0.25
C ARG A 213 11.09 -32.14 0.01
N ALA A 214 9.77 -32.27 0.06
CA ALA A 214 9.08 -33.55 0.19
C ALA A 214 8.99 -34.34 -1.13
N GLY A 215 9.58 -33.84 -2.22
CA GLY A 215 9.56 -34.50 -3.53
C GLY A 215 8.19 -34.49 -4.20
N ILE A 216 7.30 -33.56 -3.83
CA ILE A 216 5.97 -33.45 -4.44
C ILE A 216 6.10 -32.92 -5.87
N SER A 217 5.34 -33.52 -6.79
CA SER A 217 5.33 -33.12 -8.20
C SER A 217 5.01 -31.62 -8.39
N PRO A 218 5.69 -30.91 -9.31
CA PRO A 218 5.41 -29.50 -9.62
C PRO A 218 3.95 -29.23 -9.99
N VAL A 219 3.28 -30.19 -10.62
CA VAL A 219 1.85 -30.11 -10.97
C VAL A 219 0.99 -29.99 -9.71
N VAL A 220 1.23 -30.86 -8.73
CA VAL A 220 0.50 -30.88 -7.45
C VAL A 220 0.80 -29.63 -6.63
N ILE A 221 2.05 -29.14 -6.65
CA ILE A 221 2.42 -27.89 -5.99
C ILE A 221 1.67 -26.71 -6.61
N CYS A 222 1.62 -26.63 -7.94
CA CYS A 222 0.92 -25.58 -8.67
C CYS A 222 -0.58 -25.57 -8.36
N GLU A 223 -1.24 -26.74 -8.40
CA GLU A 223 -2.65 -26.87 -8.03
C GLU A 223 -2.92 -26.43 -6.60
N ARG A 224 -2.07 -26.85 -5.66
CA ARG A 224 -2.20 -26.47 -4.25
C ARG A 224 -2.01 -24.97 -4.04
N LEU A 225 -1.03 -24.36 -4.71
CA LEU A 225 -0.78 -22.93 -4.63
C LEU A 225 -1.91 -22.11 -5.26
N LEU A 226 -2.46 -22.54 -6.40
CA LEU A 226 -3.64 -21.93 -7.01
C LEU A 226 -4.87 -22.01 -6.10
N ALA A 227 -5.06 -23.14 -5.40
CA ALA A 227 -6.12 -23.28 -4.40
C ALA A 227 -5.91 -22.32 -3.22
N ASP A 228 -4.69 -22.18 -2.71
CA ASP A 228 -4.40 -21.26 -1.59
C ASP A 228 -4.50 -19.77 -1.96
N LEU A 229 -4.21 -19.42 -3.22
CA LEU A 229 -4.37 -18.06 -3.77
C LEU A 229 -5.81 -17.75 -4.19
N SER A 230 -6.66 -18.77 -4.31
CA SER A 230 -8.05 -18.59 -4.70
C SER A 230 -8.86 -17.89 -3.60
N ARG A 231 -9.93 -17.20 -3.98
CA ARG A 231 -10.88 -16.63 -3.00
C ARG A 231 -11.50 -17.70 -2.11
N SER A 232 -11.59 -18.94 -2.58
CA SER A 232 -12.08 -20.13 -1.88
C SER A 232 -11.10 -20.74 -0.86
N SER A 233 -10.00 -20.05 -0.51
CA SER A 233 -9.17 -20.50 0.60
C SER A 233 -10.05 -20.69 1.85
N PRO A 234 -10.05 -21.86 2.52
CA PRO A 234 -10.97 -22.18 3.61
C PRO A 234 -10.93 -21.18 4.77
N LEU A 235 -9.88 -20.36 4.88
CA LEU A 235 -9.75 -19.30 5.89
C LEU A 235 -10.25 -17.93 5.43
N ARG A 236 -10.65 -17.76 4.17
CA ARG A 236 -11.35 -16.56 3.70
C ARG A 236 -12.87 -16.65 3.92
N TYR A 237 -13.38 -17.82 4.32
CA TYR A 237 -14.82 -18.10 4.49
C TYR A 237 -15.15 -18.99 5.71
N SER A 238 -14.20 -19.27 6.61
CA SER A 238 -14.45 -19.90 7.90
C SER A 238 -14.68 -18.78 8.93
N GLU A 239 -15.75 -17.99 8.88
CA GLU A 239 -17.11 -18.38 9.26
C GLU A 239 -18.11 -17.46 8.54
N ARG A 240 -19.13 -18.06 7.90
CA ARG A 240 -20.44 -17.43 7.69
C ARG A 240 -21.51 -18.44 8.05
#